data_AF-A0A952A202-F1
#
_entry.id   AF-A0A952A202-F1
#
_cell.length_a   1.000
_cell.length_b   1.000
_cell.length_c   1.000
_cell.angle_alpha   90.00
_cell.angle_beta   90.00
_cell.angle_gamma   90.00
#
_symmetry.space_group_name_H-M   'P 1'
#
loop_
_entity.id
_entity.type
_entity.pdbx_description
1 polymer ?
#
loop_
_entity_poly.entity_id
_entity_poly.type
_entity_poly.pdbx_seq_one_letter_code
_entity_poly.pdbx_strand_id
1 'polypeptide(L)'
;DPASVDALVGRVVERFGGAMPCAFTDDWVAVADDEARHFMLLADRLADLGAAYGDLPAHDGLWEAAMATADDLLARLAVVPQVLEARGLDVTPATESRLRAAGDDRSANILNTIYHDEIVHVSVGNRWFRHLCAERRIEPVQTFQHLVGSRFRGTLKRPFNDSARIEAGLTPAFYDSLASG
;
A
#
# COMPACT_ATOMS: atom_id res chain seq x y z
N ASP A 1 -0.39 1.05 10.89
CA ASP A 1 -1.32 1.93 11.65
C ASP A 1 -2.63 1.13 11.80
N PRO A 2 -3.38 1.13 12.91
CA PRO A 2 -4.73 0.57 12.95
C PRO A 2 -5.58 0.98 11.73
N ALA A 3 -5.38 2.20 11.23
CA ALA A 3 -6.00 2.65 9.99
C ALA A 3 -5.55 1.84 8.76
N SER A 4 -4.29 1.38 8.66
CA SER A 4 -3.83 0.49 7.57
C SER A 4 -4.52 -0.88 7.64
N VAL A 5 -4.57 -1.52 8.81
CA VAL A 5 -5.28 -2.82 9.00
C VAL A 5 -6.78 -2.72 8.62
N ASP A 6 -7.46 -1.65 9.06
CA ASP A 6 -8.89 -1.45 8.84
C ASP A 6 -9.22 -0.92 7.42
N ALA A 7 -8.31 -0.13 6.82
CA ALA A 7 -8.42 0.40 5.46
C ALA A 7 -7.99 -0.61 4.38
N LEU A 8 -6.98 -1.44 4.63
CA LEU A 8 -6.47 -2.40 3.64
C LEU A 8 -7.26 -3.69 3.61
N VAL A 9 -7.69 -4.20 4.77
CA VAL A 9 -8.12 -5.59 4.85
C VAL A 9 -9.52 -5.77 5.37
N GLY A 10 -9.81 -5.28 6.58
CA GLY A 10 -11.09 -5.55 7.25
C GLY A 10 -12.29 -5.18 6.37
N ARG A 11 -12.26 -3.97 5.81
CA ARG A 11 -13.30 -3.50 4.88
C ARG A 11 -13.22 -4.09 3.48
N VAL A 12 -12.06 -4.58 3.03
CA VAL A 12 -11.95 -5.20 1.70
C VAL A 12 -12.62 -6.57 1.71
N VAL A 13 -12.31 -7.40 2.71
CA VAL A 13 -12.94 -8.73 2.87
C VAL A 13 -14.42 -8.59 3.17
N GLU A 14 -14.80 -7.73 4.11
CA GLU A 14 -16.21 -7.52 4.49
C GLU A 14 -17.08 -7.09 3.30
N ARG A 15 -16.59 -6.13 2.50
CA ARG A 15 -17.41 -5.51 1.44
C ARG A 15 -17.38 -6.26 0.13
N PHE A 16 -16.25 -6.87 -0.20
CA PHE A 16 -16.03 -7.42 -1.54
C PHE A 16 -15.79 -8.92 -1.56
N GLY A 17 -15.43 -9.54 -0.43
CA GLY A 17 -15.08 -10.95 -0.36
C GLY A 17 -16.17 -11.88 -0.87
N GLY A 18 -17.44 -11.57 -0.60
CA GLY A 18 -18.58 -12.40 -1.05
C GLY A 18 -18.77 -12.46 -2.58
N ALA A 19 -18.19 -11.51 -3.33
CA ALA A 19 -18.25 -11.47 -4.79
C ALA A 19 -16.97 -11.99 -5.46
N MET A 20 -15.96 -12.40 -4.68
CA MET A 20 -14.64 -12.82 -5.16
C MET A 20 -14.38 -14.31 -4.85
N PRO A 21 -13.43 -14.95 -5.55
CA PRO A 21 -12.98 -16.30 -5.19
C PRO A 21 -12.38 -16.35 -3.77
N CYS A 22 -12.47 -17.48 -3.06
CA CYS A 22 -11.95 -17.60 -1.69
C CYS A 22 -10.48 -17.18 -1.55
N ALA A 23 -9.65 -17.46 -2.57
CA ALA A 23 -8.26 -17.04 -2.60
C ALA A 23 -8.06 -15.53 -2.41
N PHE A 24 -9.04 -14.69 -2.83
CA PHE A 24 -9.01 -13.25 -2.59
C PHE A 24 -9.05 -12.96 -1.09
N THR A 25 -9.98 -13.59 -0.38
CA THR A 25 -10.08 -13.45 1.07
C THR A 25 -8.84 -13.97 1.77
N ASP A 26 -8.30 -15.12 1.34
CA ASP A 26 -7.08 -15.69 1.92
C ASP A 26 -5.88 -14.73 1.79
N ASP A 27 -5.70 -14.14 0.60
CA ASP A 27 -4.64 -13.16 0.36
C ASP A 27 -4.78 -11.92 1.26
N TRP A 28 -5.99 -11.37 1.36
CA TRP A 28 -6.22 -10.17 2.17
C TRP A 28 -6.08 -10.45 3.67
N VAL A 29 -6.51 -11.64 4.14
CA VAL A 29 -6.26 -12.06 5.52
C VAL A 29 -4.76 -12.16 5.81
N ALA A 30 -3.96 -12.67 4.87
CA ALA A 30 -2.50 -12.69 5.02
C ALA A 30 -1.91 -11.26 5.12
N VAL A 31 -2.35 -10.35 4.24
CA VAL A 31 -1.96 -8.93 4.31
C VAL A 31 -2.33 -8.32 5.67
N ALA A 32 -3.47 -8.68 6.28
CA ALA A 32 -3.84 -8.15 7.59
C ALA A 32 -2.91 -8.60 8.70
N ASP A 33 -2.47 -9.86 8.64
CA ASP A 33 -1.52 -10.40 9.61
C ASP A 33 -0.19 -9.66 9.54
N ASP A 34 0.30 -9.39 8.32
CA ASP A 34 1.50 -8.59 8.08
C ASP A 34 1.34 -7.16 8.62
N GLU A 35 0.24 -6.47 8.31
CA GLU A 35 -0.05 -5.12 8.81
C GLU A 35 -0.17 -5.05 10.35
N ALA A 36 -0.76 -6.07 10.97
CA ALA A 36 -0.83 -6.17 12.43
C ALA A 36 0.58 -6.35 13.03
N ARG A 37 1.41 -7.20 12.42
CA ARG A 37 2.81 -7.37 12.82
C ARG A 37 3.61 -6.09 12.64
N HIS A 38 3.45 -5.38 11.52
CA HIS A 38 4.12 -4.10 11.26
C HIS A 38 3.75 -3.06 12.31
N PHE A 39 2.45 -2.96 12.64
CA PHE A 39 2.00 -2.07 13.69
C PHE A 39 2.67 -2.38 15.03
N MET A 40 2.73 -3.65 15.43
CA MET A 40 3.38 -4.04 16.69
C MET A 40 4.87 -3.69 16.69
N LEU A 41 5.59 -3.95 15.60
CA LEU A 41 7.01 -3.59 15.47
C LEU A 41 7.24 -2.08 15.64
N LEU A 42 6.39 -1.26 15.02
CA LEU A 42 6.48 0.19 15.10
C LEU A 42 6.05 0.73 16.47
N ALA A 43 5.00 0.18 17.06
CA ALA A 43 4.52 0.56 18.38
C ALA A 43 5.56 0.26 19.48
N ASP A 44 6.14 -0.94 19.45
CA ASP A 44 7.24 -1.31 20.35
C ASP A 44 8.44 -0.37 20.16
N ARG A 45 8.78 -0.04 18.90
CA ARG A 45 9.89 0.87 18.62
C ARG A 45 9.63 2.29 19.11
N LEU A 46 8.40 2.80 18.98
CA LEU A 46 8.00 4.09 19.53
C LEU A 46 8.14 4.09 21.06
N ALA A 47 7.70 3.03 21.73
CA ALA A 47 7.81 2.90 23.18
C ALA A 47 9.26 2.98 23.65
N ASP A 48 10.19 2.33 22.94
CA ASP A 48 11.63 2.42 23.22
C ASP A 48 12.22 3.82 23.02
N LEU A 49 11.56 4.66 22.22
CA LEU A 49 11.92 6.06 21.99
C LEU A 49 11.17 7.02 22.92
N GLY A 50 10.38 6.49 23.87
CA GLY A 50 9.63 7.27 24.85
C GLY A 50 8.33 7.88 24.30
N ALA A 51 7.77 7.32 23.23
CA ALA A 51 6.49 7.74 22.64
C ALA A 51 5.52 6.55 22.54
N ALA A 52 4.24 6.83 22.45
CA ALA A 52 3.18 5.87 22.17
C ALA A 52 2.47 6.22 20.86
N TYR A 53 1.69 5.25 20.34
CA TYR A 53 0.80 5.53 19.22
C TYR A 53 -0.18 6.66 19.58
N GLY A 54 -0.28 7.65 18.70
CA GLY A 54 -1.08 8.86 18.91
C GLY A 54 -0.33 10.04 19.52
N ASP A 55 0.90 9.86 20.02
CA ASP A 55 1.70 10.96 20.59
C ASP A 55 2.30 11.87 19.51
N LEU A 56 2.51 11.33 18.31
CA LEU A 56 3.07 12.05 17.16
C LEU A 56 2.00 12.29 16.09
N PRO A 57 2.04 13.43 15.38
CA PRO A 57 1.09 13.71 14.32
C PRO A 57 1.22 12.68 13.19
N ALA A 58 0.08 12.11 12.79
CA ALA A 58 -0.04 11.22 11.64
C ALA A 58 -1.05 11.82 10.64
N HIS A 59 -1.03 11.32 9.40
CA HIS A 59 -1.98 11.71 8.37
C HIS A 59 -3.03 10.61 8.14
N ASP A 60 -4.25 10.99 7.81
CA ASP A 60 -5.37 10.05 7.59
C ASP A 60 -5.46 9.54 6.14
N GLY A 61 -4.42 9.72 5.31
CA GLY A 61 -4.46 9.50 3.86
C GLY A 61 -4.93 8.10 3.44
N LEU A 62 -4.51 7.04 4.14
CA LEU A 62 -4.97 5.66 3.90
C LEU A 62 -6.45 5.49 4.23
N TRP A 63 -6.90 6.05 5.35
CA TRP A 63 -8.30 6.03 5.77
C TRP A 63 -9.20 6.77 4.77
N GLU A 64 -8.82 7.98 4.39
CA GLU A 64 -9.55 8.79 3.42
C GLU A 64 -9.67 8.09 2.06
N ALA A 65 -8.57 7.49 1.58
CA ALA A 65 -8.54 6.75 0.33
C ALA A 65 -9.45 5.50 0.40
N ALA A 66 -9.44 4.79 1.52
CA ALA A 66 -10.35 3.68 1.71
C ALA A 66 -11.81 4.16 1.68
N MET A 67 -12.16 5.20 2.43
CA MET A 67 -13.52 5.73 2.42
C MET A 67 -13.96 6.20 1.02
N ALA A 68 -13.08 6.86 0.27
CA ALA A 68 -13.36 7.37 -1.09
C ALA A 68 -13.54 6.27 -2.16
N THR A 69 -13.15 5.04 -1.85
CA THR A 69 -13.21 3.87 -2.76
C THR A 69 -14.03 2.72 -2.18
N ALA A 70 -14.78 2.96 -1.10
CA ALA A 70 -15.57 1.94 -0.42
C ALA A 70 -16.73 1.38 -1.27
N ASP A 71 -17.06 2.04 -2.37
CA ASP A 71 -18.07 1.70 -3.37
C ASP A 71 -17.55 0.86 -4.55
N ASP A 72 -16.23 0.81 -4.78
CA ASP A 72 -15.65 0.21 -5.98
C ASP A 72 -14.32 -0.50 -5.67
N LEU A 73 -14.34 -1.83 -5.73
CA LEU A 73 -13.15 -2.67 -5.51
C LEU A 73 -12.02 -2.32 -6.49
N LEU A 74 -12.33 -2.02 -7.75
CA LEU A 74 -11.29 -1.76 -8.73
C LEU A 74 -10.59 -0.42 -8.42
N ALA A 75 -11.36 0.58 -8.01
CA ALA A 75 -10.82 1.83 -7.49
C ALA A 75 -10.01 1.63 -6.21
N ARG A 76 -10.49 0.78 -5.28
CA ARG A 76 -9.79 0.43 -4.04
C ARG A 76 -8.40 -0.15 -4.33
N LEU A 77 -8.33 -1.12 -5.24
CA LEU A 77 -7.07 -1.78 -5.63
C LEU A 77 -6.11 -0.81 -6.34
N ALA A 78 -6.64 0.10 -7.19
CA ALA A 78 -5.81 1.11 -7.84
C ALA A 78 -5.22 2.12 -6.85
N VAL A 79 -6.03 2.62 -5.92
CA VAL A 79 -5.62 3.73 -5.04
C VAL A 79 -4.81 3.25 -3.84
N VAL A 80 -5.17 2.12 -3.22
CA VAL A 80 -4.55 1.72 -1.96
C VAL A 80 -3.27 0.91 -2.22
N PRO A 81 -3.30 -0.37 -2.65
CA PRO A 81 -2.06 -1.12 -2.83
C PRO A 81 -1.21 -0.59 -4.01
N GLN A 82 -1.81 -0.19 -5.13
CA GLN A 82 -1.00 0.22 -6.30
C GLN A 82 -0.49 1.68 -6.26
N VAL A 83 -1.00 2.54 -5.37
CA VAL A 83 -0.52 3.93 -5.21
C VAL A 83 0.02 4.21 -3.81
N LEU A 84 -0.76 3.95 -2.75
CA LEU A 84 -0.34 4.26 -1.38
C LEU A 84 0.71 3.28 -0.86
N GLU A 85 0.52 1.96 -1.00
CA GLU A 85 1.56 1.00 -0.58
C GLU A 85 2.79 1.06 -1.49
N ALA A 86 2.56 1.21 -2.80
CA ALA A 86 3.65 1.45 -3.75
C ALA A 86 4.47 2.71 -3.44
N ARG A 87 3.91 3.68 -2.69
CA ARG A 87 4.67 4.84 -2.20
C ARG A 87 5.67 4.45 -1.12
N GLY A 88 5.34 3.48 -0.27
CA GLY A 88 6.25 2.88 0.71
C GLY A 88 7.53 2.37 0.03
N LEU A 89 7.38 1.69 -1.12
CA LEU A 89 8.52 1.18 -1.90
C LEU A 89 9.48 2.28 -2.37
N ASP A 90 8.98 3.49 -2.61
CA ASP A 90 9.79 4.62 -3.09
C ASP A 90 10.55 5.31 -1.94
N VAL A 91 9.89 5.45 -0.78
CA VAL A 91 10.39 6.32 0.31
C VAL A 91 11.19 5.56 1.34
N THR A 92 10.89 4.28 1.58
CA THR A 92 11.49 3.50 2.66
C THR A 92 13.00 3.36 2.52
N PRO A 93 13.60 3.08 1.34
CA PRO A 93 15.05 2.94 1.21
C PRO A 93 15.82 4.20 1.64
N ALA A 94 15.31 5.39 1.27
CA ALA A 94 15.92 6.66 1.65
C ALA A 94 15.77 6.93 3.16
N THR A 95 14.64 6.57 3.76
CA THR A 95 14.40 6.70 5.20
C THR A 95 15.28 5.74 5.99
N GLU A 96 15.39 4.48 5.56
CA GLU A 96 16.30 3.49 6.14
C GLU A 96 17.75 4.00 6.13
N SER A 97 18.23 4.48 4.97
CA SER A 97 19.58 5.01 4.84
C SER A 97 19.88 6.14 5.83
N ARG A 98 18.91 7.06 6.02
CA ARG A 98 19.05 8.15 7.00
C ARG A 98 19.08 7.66 8.45
N LEU A 99 18.26 6.67 8.80
CA LEU A 99 18.26 6.07 10.14
C LEU A 99 19.59 5.40 10.46
N ARG A 100 20.14 4.62 9.51
CA ARG A 100 21.48 4.01 9.66
C ARG A 100 22.56 5.07 9.81
N ALA A 101 22.52 6.13 9.01
CA ALA A 101 23.48 7.24 9.12
C ALA A 101 23.39 7.96 10.48
N ALA A 102 22.21 7.95 11.11
CA ALA A 102 21.99 8.48 12.46
C ALA A 102 22.32 7.47 13.59
N GLY A 103 22.78 6.25 13.26
CA GLY A 103 23.08 5.19 14.22
C GLY A 103 21.85 4.43 14.74
N ASP A 104 20.69 4.60 14.12
CA ASP A 104 19.46 3.89 14.47
C ASP A 104 19.24 2.66 13.58
N ASP A 105 20.13 1.67 13.73
CA ASP A 105 20.04 0.41 12.98
C ASP A 105 18.78 -0.39 13.30
N ARG A 106 18.22 -0.22 14.50
CA ARG A 106 17.02 -0.94 14.91
C ARG A 106 15.80 -0.48 14.11
N SER A 107 15.57 0.82 14.02
CA SER A 107 14.48 1.36 13.19
C SER A 107 14.69 1.06 11.71
N ALA A 108 15.94 1.16 11.23
CA ALA A 108 16.28 0.81 9.86
C ALA A 108 15.93 -0.66 9.53
N ASN A 109 16.27 -1.60 10.42
CA ASN A 109 15.95 -3.01 10.21
C ASN A 109 14.45 -3.28 10.21
N ILE A 110 13.67 -2.61 11.08
CA ILE A 110 12.20 -2.70 11.08
C ILE A 110 11.64 -2.24 9.73
N LEU A 111 12.09 -1.07 9.25
CA LEU A 111 11.66 -0.56 7.95
C LEU A 111 12.05 -1.48 6.78
N ASN A 112 13.22 -2.13 6.84
CA ASN A 112 13.63 -3.09 5.83
C ASN A 112 12.73 -4.34 5.83
N THR A 113 12.30 -4.83 7.00
CA THR A 113 11.30 -5.91 7.07
C THR A 113 9.99 -5.48 6.43
N ILE A 114 9.45 -4.33 6.83
CA ILE A 114 8.19 -3.79 6.27
C ILE A 114 8.31 -3.62 4.76
N TYR A 115 9.42 -3.06 4.27
CA TYR A 115 9.65 -2.84 2.84
C TYR A 115 9.52 -4.12 2.00
N HIS A 116 10.02 -5.25 2.48
CA HIS A 116 9.90 -6.52 1.74
C HIS A 116 8.47 -7.05 1.74
N ASP A 117 7.74 -6.88 2.84
CA ASP A 117 6.33 -7.26 2.93
C ASP A 117 5.48 -6.37 2.00
N GLU A 118 5.80 -5.08 1.89
CA GLU A 118 5.08 -4.16 1.00
C GLU A 118 5.19 -4.53 -0.49
N ILE A 119 6.29 -5.15 -0.93
CA ILE A 119 6.40 -5.66 -2.30
C ILE A 119 5.32 -6.73 -2.55
N VAL A 120 5.08 -7.58 -1.55
CA VAL A 120 4.03 -8.62 -1.60
C VAL A 120 2.64 -7.98 -1.57
N HIS A 121 2.40 -6.99 -0.71
CA HIS A 121 1.12 -6.27 -0.64
C HIS A 121 0.74 -5.63 -1.98
N VAL A 122 1.68 -4.90 -2.59
CA VAL A 122 1.49 -4.29 -3.92
C VAL A 122 1.25 -5.38 -4.98
N SER A 123 1.95 -6.52 -4.90
CA SER A 123 1.79 -7.65 -5.82
C SER A 123 0.40 -8.28 -5.72
N VAL A 124 -0.11 -8.50 -4.50
CA VAL A 124 -1.48 -9.00 -4.24
C VAL A 124 -2.51 -8.03 -4.85
N GLY A 125 -2.39 -6.74 -4.56
CA GLY A 125 -3.29 -5.73 -5.10
C GLY A 125 -3.29 -5.70 -6.63
N ASN A 126 -2.11 -5.73 -7.23
CA ASN A 126 -1.94 -5.72 -8.68
C ASN A 126 -2.46 -6.99 -9.36
N ARG A 127 -2.29 -8.16 -8.74
CA ARG A 127 -2.84 -9.44 -9.22
C ARG A 127 -4.36 -9.40 -9.28
N TRP A 128 -5.02 -8.96 -8.20
CA TRP A 128 -6.48 -8.87 -8.16
C TRP A 128 -7.04 -7.77 -9.05
N PHE A 129 -6.33 -6.65 -9.19
CA PHE A 129 -6.68 -5.60 -10.14
C PHE A 129 -6.71 -6.15 -11.57
N ARG A 130 -5.65 -6.86 -11.98
CA ARG A 130 -5.58 -7.51 -13.30
C ARG A 130 -6.63 -8.58 -13.49
N HIS A 131 -6.93 -9.37 -12.45
CA HIS A 131 -7.99 -10.37 -12.49
C HIS A 131 -9.34 -9.73 -12.84
N LEU A 132 -9.73 -8.66 -12.14
CA LEU A 132 -10.98 -7.94 -12.39
C LEU A 132 -10.99 -7.25 -13.77
N CYS A 133 -9.88 -6.67 -14.20
CA CYS A 133 -9.77 -6.13 -15.55
C CYS A 133 -9.99 -7.21 -16.62
N ALA A 134 -9.42 -8.40 -16.43
CA ALA A 134 -9.60 -9.52 -17.35
C ALA A 134 -11.06 -10.02 -17.37
N GLU A 135 -11.68 -10.18 -16.20
CA GLU A 135 -13.09 -10.57 -16.06
C GLU A 135 -14.02 -9.57 -16.78
N ARG A 136 -13.76 -8.27 -16.61
CA ARG A 136 -14.53 -7.18 -17.22
C ARG A 136 -14.11 -6.87 -18.66
N ARG A 137 -13.08 -7.52 -19.20
CA ARG A 137 -12.50 -7.29 -20.53
C ARG A 137 -12.10 -5.83 -20.79
N ILE A 138 -11.48 -5.19 -19.81
CA ILE A 138 -10.97 -3.81 -19.89
C ILE A 138 -9.44 -3.79 -19.77
N GLU A 139 -8.81 -2.76 -20.34
CA GLU A 139 -7.35 -2.65 -20.36
C GLU A 139 -6.82 -2.14 -18.99
N PRO A 140 -5.92 -2.88 -18.30
CA PRO A 140 -5.48 -2.54 -16.95
C PRO A 140 -4.79 -1.17 -16.80
N VAL A 141 -3.89 -0.80 -17.70
CA VAL A 141 -3.07 0.43 -17.56
C VAL A 141 -3.95 1.67 -17.66
N GLN A 142 -4.79 1.77 -18.69
CA GLN A 142 -5.75 2.84 -18.92
C GLN A 142 -6.77 2.91 -17.78
N THR A 143 -7.24 1.76 -17.32
CA THR A 143 -8.19 1.69 -16.19
C THR A 143 -7.55 2.22 -14.92
N PHE A 144 -6.31 1.81 -14.61
CA PHE A 144 -5.57 2.33 -13.47
C PHE A 144 -5.39 3.84 -13.56
N GLN A 145 -4.90 4.35 -14.69
CA GLN A 145 -4.69 5.78 -14.91
C GLN A 145 -5.98 6.59 -14.73
N HIS A 146 -7.10 6.09 -15.26
CA HIS A 146 -8.40 6.71 -15.09
C HIS A 146 -8.87 6.71 -13.63
N LEU A 147 -8.77 5.58 -12.94
CA LEU A 147 -9.19 5.45 -11.54
C LEU A 147 -8.33 6.30 -10.61
N VAL A 148 -7.01 6.30 -10.80
CA VAL A 148 -6.11 7.15 -10.02
C VAL A 148 -6.43 8.63 -10.28
N GLY A 149 -6.57 9.05 -11.54
CA GLY A 149 -6.89 10.44 -11.87
C GLY A 149 -8.25 10.93 -11.35
N SER A 150 -9.21 10.03 -11.13
CA SER A 150 -10.57 10.39 -10.69
C SER A 150 -10.84 10.16 -9.20
N ARG A 151 -10.12 9.23 -8.56
CA ARG A 151 -10.38 8.79 -7.17
C ARG A 151 -9.24 9.12 -6.21
N PHE A 152 -8.00 9.27 -6.68
CA PHE A 152 -6.88 9.67 -5.82
C PHE A 152 -6.79 11.19 -5.71
N ARG A 153 -6.85 11.71 -4.48
CA ARG A 153 -6.78 13.16 -4.21
C ARG A 153 -5.35 13.71 -4.12
N GLY A 154 -4.35 12.83 -4.11
CA GLY A 154 -2.93 13.20 -4.03
C GLY A 154 -2.26 13.33 -5.39
N THR A 155 -0.94 13.52 -5.36
CA THR A 155 -0.07 13.54 -6.56
C THR A 155 0.95 12.40 -6.48
N LEU A 156 1.17 11.71 -7.60
CA LEU A 156 2.24 10.73 -7.71
C LEU A 156 3.55 11.49 -7.94
N LYS A 157 4.45 11.41 -6.96
CA LYS A 157 5.71 12.17 -6.98
C LYS A 157 6.91 11.25 -7.16
N ARG A 158 7.79 11.62 -8.08
CA ARG A 158 9.11 11.02 -8.21
C ARG A 158 9.97 11.25 -6.94
N PRO A 159 11.03 10.45 -6.72
CA PRO A 159 11.45 9.28 -7.50
C PRO A 159 10.52 8.07 -7.28
N PHE A 160 10.45 7.19 -8.26
CA PHE A 160 9.83 5.86 -8.13
C PHE A 160 10.90 4.79 -7.98
N ASN A 161 10.65 3.80 -7.14
CA ASN A 161 11.48 2.60 -7.07
C ASN A 161 11.02 1.59 -8.14
N ASP A 162 11.43 1.84 -9.39
CA ASP A 162 11.00 1.03 -10.53
C ASP A 162 11.31 -0.46 -10.35
N SER A 163 12.45 -0.80 -9.74
CA SER A 163 12.82 -2.20 -9.49
C SER A 163 11.80 -2.91 -8.59
N ALA A 164 11.48 -2.33 -7.43
CA ALA A 164 10.54 -2.92 -6.48
C ALA A 164 9.10 -2.92 -7.01
N ARG A 165 8.70 -1.85 -7.69
CA ARG A 165 7.38 -1.78 -8.33
C ARG A 165 7.24 -2.86 -9.42
N ILE A 166 8.26 -3.07 -10.25
CA ILE A 166 8.29 -4.14 -11.26
C ILE A 166 8.26 -5.53 -10.62
N GLU A 167 8.95 -5.73 -9.49
CA GLU A 167 8.90 -6.98 -8.73
C GLU A 167 7.47 -7.28 -8.22
N ALA A 168 6.75 -6.25 -7.79
CA ALA A 168 5.32 -6.33 -7.47
C ALA A 168 4.41 -6.40 -8.74
N GLY A 169 5.01 -6.45 -9.93
CA GLY A 169 4.33 -6.49 -11.22
C GLY A 169 3.72 -5.16 -11.68
N LEU A 170 3.96 -4.05 -10.98
CA LEU A 170 3.50 -2.71 -11.32
C LEU A 170 4.53 -2.02 -12.23
N THR A 171 4.33 -2.09 -13.54
CA THR A 171 5.29 -1.55 -14.51
C THR A 171 5.18 -0.02 -14.65
N PRO A 172 6.22 0.66 -15.16
CA PRO A 172 6.19 2.12 -15.34
C PRO A 172 5.02 2.64 -16.19
N ALA A 173 4.50 1.82 -17.10
CA ALA A 173 3.31 2.15 -17.89
C ALA A 173 2.09 2.56 -17.04
N PHE A 174 1.96 2.03 -15.82
CA PHE A 174 0.88 2.39 -14.90
C PHE A 174 0.99 3.85 -14.44
N TYR A 175 2.18 4.32 -14.05
CA TYR A 175 2.33 5.53 -13.24
C TYR A 175 3.14 6.66 -13.88
N ASP A 176 3.94 6.40 -14.92
CA ASP A 176 4.81 7.43 -15.51
C ASP A 176 4.04 8.63 -16.07
N SER A 177 2.89 8.38 -16.69
CA SER A 177 2.01 9.42 -17.26
C SER A 177 1.30 10.27 -16.21
N LEU A 178 1.21 9.78 -14.97
CA LEU A 178 0.54 10.42 -13.85
C LEU A 178 1.51 11.20 -12.96
N ALA A 179 2.82 11.05 -13.19
CA ALA A 179 3.84 11.62 -12.33
C ALA A 179 3.86 13.15 -12.45
N SER A 180 3.70 13.84 -11.32
CA SER A 180 4.03 15.26 -11.24
C SER A 180 5.55 15.43 -11.10
N GLY A 181 6.10 16.43 -11.80
CA GLY A 181 7.53 16.78 -11.79
C GLY A 181 8.09 17.13 -10.43
#